data_AF-A0A0V7X8X8-F1
#
_entry.id   AF-A0A0V7X8X8-F1
#
_cell.length_a   1.000
_cell.length_b   1.000
_cell.length_c   1.000
_cell.angle_alpha   90.00
_cell.angle_beta   90.00
_cell.angle_gamma   90.00
#
_symmetry.space_group_name_H-M   'P 1'
#
loop_
_entity.id
_entity.type
_entity.pdbx_description
1 polymer ?
#
loop_
_entity_poly.entity_id
_entity_poly.type
_entity_poly.pdbx_seq_one_letter_code
_entity_poly.pdbx_strand_id
1 'polypeptide(L)'
;MAHNTKHHNSDIAPASRQGRCSHTFKYDWYQHDPCTEEQAEWLIHNYRRRGYEFKKALSLDYRHWIIYVRLLYSERPPRPSRTFQQRIWR
;
A
#
# COMPACT_ATOMS: atom_id res chain seq x y z
N MET A 1 34.54 31.30 52.01
CA MET A 1 34.03 31.77 50.70
C MET A 1 33.27 30.61 50.08
N ALA A 2 31.94 30.66 50.10
CA ALA A 2 31.09 29.56 49.61
C ALA A 2 30.66 29.85 48.18
N HIS A 3 31.02 28.97 47.25
CA HIS A 3 30.60 29.06 45.86
C HIS A 3 29.25 28.33 45.70
N ASN A 4 28.23 29.09 45.32
CA ASN A 4 26.87 28.62 45.07
C ASN A 4 26.74 28.17 43.61
N THR A 5 26.86 26.87 43.37
CA THR A 5 26.65 26.26 42.04
C THR A 5 25.16 26.26 41.70
N LYS A 6 24.75 27.19 40.82
CA LYS A 6 23.41 27.17 40.23
C LYS A 6 23.33 26.05 39.20
N HIS A 7 22.67 24.95 39.57
CA HIS A 7 22.28 23.93 38.61
C HIS A 7 21.07 24.45 37.81
N HIS A 8 21.30 24.84 36.57
CA HIS A 8 20.23 25.11 35.61
C HIS A 8 19.66 23.78 35.13
N ASN A 9 18.42 23.48 35.54
CA ASN A 9 17.62 22.40 34.95
C ASN A 9 17.25 22.80 33.52
N SER A 10 17.96 22.27 32.54
CA SER A 10 17.51 22.27 31.15
C SER A 10 16.63 21.05 30.92
N ASP A 11 15.40 21.08 31.43
CA ASP A 11 14.33 20.18 31.00
C ASP A 11 13.91 20.56 29.57
N ILE A 12 14.76 20.20 28.61
CA ILE A 12 14.35 20.14 27.21
C ILE A 12 13.86 18.72 27.00
N ALA A 13 12.57 18.51 27.25
CA ALA A 13 11.89 17.29 26.82
C ALA A 13 12.18 17.09 25.32
N PRO A 14 12.65 15.92 24.87
CA PRO A 14 12.88 15.69 23.45
C PRO A 14 11.53 15.83 22.74
N ALA A 15 11.40 16.88 21.91
CA ALA A 15 10.22 17.06 21.09
C ALA A 15 9.97 15.77 20.30
N SER A 16 8.85 15.11 20.60
CA SER A 16 8.45 13.88 19.95
C SER A 16 8.33 14.15 18.44
N ARG A 17 9.32 13.74 17.66
CA ARG A 17 9.26 13.73 16.18
C ARG A 17 8.33 12.61 15.70
N GLN A 18 7.17 12.46 16.33
CA GLN A 18 6.13 11.52 15.94
C GLN A 18 5.31 12.10 14.78
N GLY A 19 6.02 12.47 13.72
CA GLY A 19 5.45 12.75 12.40
C GLY A 19 5.76 11.61 11.43
N ARG A 20 5.89 10.36 11.91
CA ARG A 20 6.03 9.22 11.02
C ARG A 20 4.63 8.82 10.59
N CYS A 21 4.25 9.27 9.40
CA CYS A 21 3.06 8.81 8.72
C CYS A 21 3.01 7.28 8.75
N SER A 22 2.17 6.71 9.61
CA SER A 22 1.84 5.31 9.60
C SER A 22 1.23 5.01 8.24
N HIS A 23 1.90 4.18 7.45
CA HIS A 23 1.40 3.75 6.16
C HIS A 23 0.22 2.82 6.40
N THR A 24 -1.00 3.35 6.39
CA THR A 24 -2.24 2.56 6.48
C THR A 24 -2.44 1.85 5.15
N PHE A 25 -1.98 0.61 5.07
CA PHE A 25 -2.33 -0.26 3.96
C PHE A 25 -3.76 -0.75 4.14
N LYS A 26 -4.63 -0.47 3.18
CA LYS A 26 -5.97 -1.06 3.14
C LYS A 26 -5.91 -2.36 2.34
N TYR A 27 -6.65 -3.36 2.83
CA TYR A 27 -6.88 -4.59 2.09
C TYR A 27 -8.21 -4.46 1.39
N ASP A 28 -8.17 -4.43 0.07
CA ASP A 28 -9.37 -4.49 -0.75
C ASP A 28 -9.32 -5.71 -1.67
N TRP A 29 -10.49 -6.21 -2.04
CA TRP A 29 -10.64 -7.29 -3.01
C TRP A 29 -10.71 -6.67 -4.40
N TYR A 30 -9.62 -6.76 -5.14
CA TYR A 30 -9.62 -6.38 -6.55
C TYR A 30 -10.35 -7.47 -7.36
N GLN A 31 -11.36 -7.06 -8.11
CA GLN A 31 -12.09 -7.92 -9.02
C GLN A 31 -11.49 -7.81 -10.42
N HIS A 32 -11.11 -8.94 -11.01
CA HIS A 32 -10.76 -9.01 -12.43
C HIS A 32 -12.00 -9.04 -13.31
N ASP A 33 -11.84 -8.56 -14.54
CA ASP A 33 -12.82 -8.72 -15.59
C ASP A 33 -13.15 -10.21 -15.83
N PRO A 34 -14.38 -10.52 -16.29
CA PRO A 34 -14.76 -11.90 -16.62
C PRO A 34 -13.78 -12.48 -17.65
N CYS A 35 -13.11 -13.56 -17.25
CA CYS A 35 -12.04 -14.18 -18.01
C CYS A 35 -12.38 -15.63 -18.35
N THR A 36 -11.67 -16.17 -19.35
CA THR A 36 -11.78 -17.59 -19.72
C THR A 36 -11.08 -18.48 -18.68
N GLU A 37 -11.30 -19.79 -18.74
CA GLU A 37 -10.70 -20.74 -17.79
C GLU A 37 -9.17 -20.71 -17.80
N GLU A 38 -8.56 -20.74 -18.98
CA GLU A 38 -7.10 -20.69 -19.12
C GLU A 38 -6.50 -19.40 -18.54
N GLN A 39 -7.19 -18.27 -18.74
CA GLN A 39 -6.77 -16.99 -18.18
C GLN A 39 -6.89 -16.98 -16.65
N ALA A 40 -7.99 -17.51 -16.12
CA ALA A 40 -8.20 -17.65 -14.69
C ALA A 40 -7.11 -18.52 -14.03
N GLU A 41 -6.75 -19.63 -14.65
CA GLU A 41 -5.68 -20.51 -14.17
C GLU A 41 -4.32 -19.84 -14.19
N TRP A 42 -4.00 -19.12 -15.27
CA TRP A 42 -2.76 -18.35 -15.36
C TRP A 42 -2.69 -17.27 -14.27
N LEU A 43 -3.78 -16.55 -14.03
CA LEU A 43 -3.88 -15.55 -12.96
C LEU A 43 -3.65 -16.20 -11.58
N ILE A 44 -4.36 -17.29 -11.29
CA ILE A 44 -4.22 -18.04 -10.03
C ILE A 44 -2.77 -18.49 -9.83
N HIS A 45 -2.14 -19.04 -10.87
CA HIS A 45 -0.75 -19.49 -10.79
C HIS A 45 0.21 -18.32 -10.51
N ASN A 46 0.05 -17.19 -11.18
CA ASN A 46 0.89 -16.01 -10.99
C ASN A 46 0.75 -15.42 -9.57
N TYR A 47 -0.48 -15.26 -9.08
CA TYR A 47 -0.73 -14.73 -7.74
C TYR A 47 -0.32 -15.70 -6.63
N ARG A 48 -0.50 -17.01 -6.84
CA ARG A 48 -0.04 -18.04 -5.91
C ARG A 48 1.48 -18.02 -5.77
N ARG A 49 2.24 -17.87 -6.86
CA ARG A 49 3.70 -17.72 -6.81
C ARG A 49 4.16 -16.49 -6.01
N ARG A 50 3.35 -15.44 -6.00
CA ARG A 50 3.61 -14.19 -5.25
C ARG A 50 3.08 -14.21 -3.81
N GLY A 51 2.33 -15.25 -3.41
CA GLY A 51 1.78 -15.40 -2.06
C GLY A 51 0.54 -14.55 -1.75
N TYR A 52 -0.21 -14.12 -2.76
CA TYR A 52 -1.46 -13.38 -2.54
C TYR A 52 -2.66 -14.29 -2.26
N GLU A 53 -3.61 -13.82 -1.46
CA GLU A 53 -4.91 -14.47 -1.27
C GLU A 53 -5.81 -14.19 -2.48
N PHE A 54 -6.52 -15.22 -2.96
CA PHE A 54 -7.44 -15.10 -4.08
C PHE A 54 -8.72 -15.92 -3.84
N LYS A 55 -9.80 -15.54 -4.53
CA LYS A 55 -11.07 -16.27 -4.59
C LYS A 55 -11.47 -16.44 -6.05
N LYS A 56 -11.89 -17.65 -6.42
CA LYS A 56 -12.44 -17.97 -7.76
C LYS A 56 -13.94 -18.10 -7.63
N ALA A 57 -14.68 -17.37 -8.46
CA ALA A 57 -16.13 -17.43 -8.55
C ALA A 57 -16.53 -17.62 -10.02
N LEU A 58 -17.66 -18.27 -10.25
CA LEU A 58 -18.23 -18.41 -11.58
C LEU A 58 -19.22 -17.27 -11.83
N SER A 59 -19.23 -16.73 -13.05
CA SER A 59 -20.25 -15.78 -13.47
C SER A 59 -21.64 -16.44 -13.53
N LEU A 60 -22.70 -15.62 -13.43
CA LEU A 60 -24.09 -16.07 -13.49
C LEU A 60 -24.40 -16.84 -14.78
N ASP A 61 -23.77 -16.46 -15.89
CA ASP A 61 -23.97 -17.10 -17.19
C ASP A 61 -23.20 -18.42 -17.35
N TYR A 62 -22.46 -18.86 -16.33
CA TYR A 62 -21.61 -20.07 -16.32
C TYR A 62 -20.51 -20.12 -17.41
N ARG A 63 -20.35 -19.05 -18.20
CA ARG A 63 -19.37 -18.98 -19.31
C ARG A 63 -18.01 -18.45 -18.90
N HIS A 64 -17.97 -17.61 -17.87
CA HIS A 64 -16.77 -16.86 -17.49
C HIS A 64 -16.45 -17.05 -16.02
N TRP A 65 -15.16 -16.97 -15.71
CA TRP A 65 -14.65 -16.97 -14.36
C TRP A 65 -14.37 -15.54 -13.90
N ILE A 66 -14.73 -15.26 -12.64
CA ILE A 66 -14.43 -14.01 -11.96
C ILE A 66 -13.43 -14.31 -10.86
N ILE A 67 -12.30 -13.60 -10.87
CA ILE A 67 -11.22 -13.79 -9.90
C ILE A 67 -11.14 -12.56 -9.02
N TYR A 68 -11.22 -12.76 -7.71
CA TYR A 68 -10.96 -11.72 -6.71
C TYR A 68 -9.59 -11.95 -6.10
N VAL A 69 -8.79 -10.89 -6.02
CA VAL A 69 -7.44 -10.95 -5.46
C VAL A 69 -7.32 -9.93 -4.34
N ARG A 70 -6.80 -10.35 -3.19
CA ARG A 70 -6.54 -9.46 -2.07
C ARG A 70 -5.24 -8.71 -2.34
N LEU A 71 -5.37 -7.48 -2.83
CA LEU A 71 -4.24 -6.61 -3.13
C LEU A 71 -4.10 -5.56 -2.04
N LEU A 72 -2.84 -5.29 -1.69
CA LEU A 72 -2.51 -4.24 -0.75
C LEU A 72 -2.55 -2.91 -1.50
N TYR A 73 -3.54 -2.07 -1.19
CA TYR A 73 -3.64 -0.76 -1.81
C TYR A 73 -3.07 0.31 -0.88
N SER A 74 -2.21 1.17 -1.42
CA SER A 74 -1.81 2.41 -0.74
C SER A 74 -2.81 3.50 -1.09
N GLU A 75 -3.39 4.17 -0.09
CA GLU A 75 -4.28 5.31 -0.32
C GLU A 75 -3.59 6.50 -0.99
N ARG A 76 -2.26 6.54 -0.92
CA ARG A 76 -1.47 7.60 -1.54
C ARG A 76 -1.36 7.36 -3.04
N PRO A 77 -1.59 8.39 -3.87
CA PRO A 77 -1.30 8.28 -5.28
C PRO A 77 0.18 7.94 -5.47
N PRO A 78 0.53 7.16 -6.51
CA PRO A 78 1.92 6.89 -6.84
C PRO A 78 2.64 8.22 -7.02
N ARG A 79 3.84 8.35 -6.46
CA ARG A 79 4.65 9.56 -6.66
C ARG A 79 4.89 9.73 -8.16
N PRO A 80 4.46 10.84 -8.76
CA PRO A 80 4.64 11.02 -10.20
C PRO A 80 6.14 11.06 -10.51
N SER A 81 6.53 10.33 -11.55
CA SER A 81 7.92 10.30 -11.98
C SER A 81 8.29 11.62 -12.64
N ARG A 82 9.47 12.16 -12.31
CA ARG A 82 9.98 13.40 -12.91
C ARG A 82 10.58 13.20 -14.30
N THR A 83 10.66 11.95 -14.77
CA THR A 83 11.38 11.57 -16.00
C THR A 83 10.81 12.24 -17.25
N PHE A 84 9.49 12.42 -17.32
CA PHE A 84 8.80 12.99 -18.49
C PHE A 84 8.04 14.29 -18.18
N GLN A 85 8.18 14.83 -16.97
CA GLN A 85 7.53 16.07 -16.58
C GLN A 85 8.30 17.26 -17.17
N GLN A 86 7.76 17.90 -18.21
CA GLN A 86 8.35 19.14 -18.71
C GLN A 86 8.10 20.27 -17.70
N ARG A 87 9.10 21.12 -17.51
CA ARG A 87 9.10 22.19 -16.51
C ARG A 87 8.03 23.28 -16.78
N ILE A 88 7.50 23.34 -18.00
CA ILE A 88 6.46 24.27 -18.45
C ILE A 88 5.09 23.90 -17.88
N TRP A 89 4.83 22.62 -17.62
CA TRP A 89 3.56 22.11 -17.08
C TRP A 89 3.60 21.95 -15.55
N ARG A 90 4.46 22.71 -14.87
CA ARG A 90 4.53 22.74 -13.40
C ARG A 90 3.45 23.63 -12.80
#